data_AF-T1CRI8-F1
#
_entry.id   AF-T1CRI8-F1
#
_cell.length_a   1.000
_cell.length_b   1.000
_cell.length_c   1.000
_cell.angle_alpha   90.00
_cell.angle_beta   90.00
_cell.angle_gamma   90.00
#
_symmetry.space_group_name_H-M   'P 1'
#
loop_
_entity.id
_entity.type
_entity.pdbx_description
1 polymer ?
#
loop_
_entity_poly.entity_id
_entity_poly.type
_entity_poly.pdbx_seq_one_letter_code
_entity_poly.pdbx_strand_id
1 'polypeptide(L)' 'MPSAGRPFTPRLMEALSARGVGLATVVLHCGISSLEVESDRLEDQPLYPEPFRVTEATARAVNGTRLRGHRVV' A
#
# COMPACT_ATOMS: atom_id res chain seq x y z
N MET A 1 -6.78 -12.06 5.57
CA MET A 1 -7.13 -10.77 4.94
C MET A 1 -7.01 -10.87 3.43
N PRO A 2 -8.09 -10.66 2.66
CA PRO A 2 -7.95 -10.30 1.26
C PRO A 2 -7.25 -8.94 1.19
N SER A 3 -6.18 -8.84 0.40
CA SER A 3 -5.56 -7.56 0.07
C SER A 3 -5.61 -7.36 -1.44
N ALA A 4 -5.62 -6.10 -1.89
CA ALA A 4 -5.52 -5.78 -3.31
C ALA A 4 -4.23 -6.32 -3.96
N GLY A 5 -3.21 -6.61 -3.14
CA GLY A 5 -1.95 -7.23 -3.58
C GLY A 5 -2.04 -8.74 -3.83
N ARG A 6 -3.04 -9.46 -3.29
CA ARG A 6 -3.14 -10.93 -3.41
C ARG A 6 -3.13 -11.46 -4.86
N PRO A 7 -3.78 -10.79 -5.84
CA PRO A 7 -3.75 -11.24 -7.24
C PRO A 7 -2.38 -11.10 -7.93
N PHE A 8 -1.40 -10.40 -7.33
CA PHE A 8 -0.09 -10.17 -7.95
C PHE A 8 0.82 -11.39 -7.78
N THR A 9 1.02 -12.12 -8.87
CA THR A 9 1.90 -13.29 -8.92
C THR A 9 3.34 -12.89 -9.26
N PRO A 10 4.37 -13.68 -8.89
CA PRO A 10 5.76 -13.41 -9.26
C PRO A 10 5.93 -13.20 -10.78
N ARG A 11 5.29 -14.04 -11.59
CA ARG A 11 5.26 -13.92 -13.06
C ARG A 11 4.74 -12.55 -13.52
N LEU A 12 3.67 -12.05 -12.90
CA LEU A 12 3.14 -10.72 -13.24
C LEU A 12 4.12 -9.62 -12.84
N MET A 13 4.72 -9.72 -11.65
CA MET A 13 5.69 -8.73 -11.16
C MET A 13 6.92 -8.65 -12.07
N GLU A 14 7.44 -9.79 -12.52
CA GLU A 14 8.54 -9.87 -13.49
C GLU A 14 8.16 -9.24 -14.83
N ALA A 15 6.96 -9.54 -15.34
CA ALA A 15 6.48 -8.98 -16.61
C ALA A 15 6.29 -7.45 -16.54
N LEU A 16 5.87 -6.91 -15.40
CA LEU A 16 5.78 -5.47 -15.17
C LEU A 16 7.18 -4.82 -15.13
N SER A 17 8.12 -5.42 -14.40
CA SER A 17 9.49 -4.94 -14.32
C SER A 17 10.19 -4.94 -15.69
N ALA A 18 10.02 -6.00 -16.48
CA ALA A 18 10.55 -6.11 -17.84
C ALA A 18 10.01 -5.04 -18.80
N ARG A 19 8.83 -4.47 -18.49
CA ARG A 19 8.22 -3.35 -19.24
C ARG A 19 8.58 -1.97 -18.70
N GLY A 20 9.53 -1.91 -17.74
CA GLY A 20 9.98 -0.65 -17.14
C GLY A 20 9.05 -0.09 -16.06
N VAL A 21 8.11 -0.88 -15.55
CA VAL A 21 7.26 -0.45 -14.42
C VAL A 21 8.07 -0.53 -13.14
N GLY A 22 8.30 0.62 -12.50
CA GLY A 22 8.98 0.71 -11.21
C GLY A 22 8.13 0.14 -10.08
N LEU A 23 8.78 -0.51 -9.11
CA LEU A 23 8.15 -1.04 -7.91
C LEU A 23 8.73 -0.33 -6.69
N ALA A 24 7.87 0.07 -5.76
CA ALA A 24 8.26 0.65 -4.48
C ALA A 24 7.33 0.14 -3.39
N THR A 25 7.82 0.04 -2.16
CA THR A 25 7.08 -0.55 -1.04
C THR A 25 6.89 0.44 0.09
N VAL A 26 5.78 0.28 0.80
CA VAL A 26 5.52 0.91 2.09
C VAL A 26 5.23 -0.19 3.11
N VAL A 27 5.44 0.09 4.38
CA VAL A 27 5.09 -0.80 5.48
C VAL A 27 3.90 -0.21 6.21
N LEU A 28 2.89 -1.03 6.48
CA LEU A 28 1.78 -0.73 7.36
C LEU A 28 1.82 -1.72 8.52
N HIS A 29 1.88 -1.21 9.75
CA HIS A 29 1.69 -2.00 10.96
C HIS A 29 0.21 -1.98 11.30
N CYS A 30 -0.54 -2.93 10.73
CA CYS A 30 -1.97 -3.05 10.96
C CYS A 30 -2.28 -3.88 12.21
N GLY A 31 -3.44 -3.59 12.79
CA GLY A 31 -4.05 -4.37 13.87
C GLY A 31 -4.84 -5.57 13.33
N ILE A 32 -5.86 -5.98 14.09
CA ILE A 32 -6.73 -7.10 13.74
C ILE A 32 -7.75 -6.63 12.69
N SER A 33 -7.99 -7.41 11.62
CA SER A 33 -8.88 -7.04 10.51
C SER A 33 -10.37 -7.00 10.84
N SER A 34 -10.76 -7.50 12.00
CA SER A 34 -12.16 -7.68 12.40
C SER A 34 -12.28 -7.23 13.85
N LEU A 35 -12.36 -5.91 14.03
CA LEU A 35 -12.66 -5.35 15.34
C LEU A 35 -14.08 -5.72 15.72
N GLU A 36 -14.29 -6.02 17.00
CA GLU A 36 -15.64 -6.14 17.52
C GLU A 36 -16.34 -4.79 17.32
N VAL A 37 -17.58 -4.85 16.82
CA VAL A 37 -18.37 -3.65 16.60
C VAL A 37 -18.91 -3.25 17.97
N GLU A 38 -18.36 -2.15 18.49
CA GLU A 38 -18.68 -1.63 19.82
C GLU A 38 -19.73 -0.50 19.74
N SER A 39 -20.06 -0.04 18.53
CA SER A 39 -21.00 1.05 18.28
C SER A 39 -22.05 0.68 17.22
N ASP A 40 -23.27 1.20 17.38
CA ASP A 40 -24.37 1.05 16.42
C ASP A 40 -24.13 1.81 15.11
N ARG A 41 -23.22 2.81 15.11
CA ARG A 41 -22.87 3.62 13.95
C ARG A 41 -21.40 3.45 13.60
N LEU A 42 -21.10 3.25 12.31
CA LEU A 42 -19.74 2.99 11.83
C LEU A 42 -18.78 4.16 12.08
N GLU A 43 -19.25 5.39 11.89
CA GLU A 43 -18.46 6.61 12.15
C GLU A 43 -18.05 6.77 13.62
N ASP A 44 -18.75 6.12 14.54
CA ASP A 44 -18.49 6.15 15.98
C ASP A 44 -17.65 4.93 16.43
N GLN A 45 -17.30 4.01 15.51
CA GLN A 45 -16.45 2.87 15.82
C GLN A 45 -15.02 3.35 16.11
N PRO A 46 -14.44 3.01 17.27
CA PRO A 46 -13.05 3.31 17.56
C PRO A 46 -12.14 2.54 16.59
N LEU A 47 -11.36 3.28 15.80
CA LEU A 47 -10.32 2.73 14.93
C LEU A 47 -8.95 2.88 15.60
N TYR A 48 -8.20 1.80 15.66
CA TYR A 48 -6.82 1.86 16.11
C TYR A 48 -5.96 2.62 15.09
N PRO A 49 -5.05 3.49 15.55
CA PRO A 49 -4.03 4.05 14.66
C PRO A 49 -3.25 2.93 13.97
N GLU A 50 -2.95 3.10 12.70
CA GLU A 50 -2.11 2.18 11.94
C GLU A 50 -0.78 2.87 11.58
N PRO A 51 0.28 2.66 12.37
CA PRO A 51 1.58 3.22 12.06
C PRO A 51 2.06 2.70 10.70
N PHE A 52 2.58 3.59 9.87
CA PHE A 52 3.15 3.23 8.59
C PHE A 52 4.56 3.79 8.44
N ARG A 53 5.33 3.20 7.53
CA ARG A 53 6.66 3.66 7.18
C ARG A 53 6.80 3.78 5.67
N VAL A 54 7.16 4.98 5.24
CA VAL A 54 7.67 5.25 3.89
C VAL A 54 9.17 5.40 4.00
N THR A 55 9.92 4.53 3.33
CA THR A 55 11.39 4.65 3.34
C THR A 55 11.81 5.83 2.47
N GLU A 56 13.00 6.38 2.74
CA GLU A 56 13.55 7.45 1.91
C GLU A 56 13.69 6.99 0.44
N ALA A 57 14.08 5.74 0.20
CA ALA A 57 14.15 5.15 -1.13
C ALA A 57 12.79 5.19 -1.85
N THR A 58 11.71 4.79 -1.18
CA THR A 58 10.34 4.87 -1.73
C THR A 58 9.94 6.31 -2.00
N ALA A 59 10.20 7.23 -1.07
CA ALA A 59 9.88 8.65 -1.25
C ALA A 59 10.60 9.26 -2.47
N ARG A 60 11.91 8.98 -2.61
CA ARG A 60 12.70 9.41 -3.77
C ARG A 60 12.17 8.81 -5.06
N ALA A 61 11.81 7.52 -5.07
CA ALA A 61 11.25 6.86 -6.24
C ALA A 61 9.92 7.48 -6.69
N VAL A 62 9.00 7.73 -5.75
CA VAL A 62 7.71 8.37 -6.00
C VAL A 62 7.89 9.79 -6.52
N ASN A 63 8.69 10.61 -5.83
CA ASN A 63 8.93 12.00 -6.22
C ASN A 63 9.61 12.08 -7.60
N GLY A 64 10.61 11.24 -7.84
CA GLY A 64 11.27 11.14 -9.15
C GLY A 64 10.31 10.72 -10.26
N THR A 65 9.40 9.79 -10.01
CA THR A 65 8.38 9.36 -10.97
C THR A 65 7.43 10.51 -11.32
N ARG A 66 6.97 11.28 -10.32
CA ARG A 66 6.13 12.46 -10.56
C ARG A 66 6.86 13.55 -11.34
N LEU A 67 8.12 13.85 -10.99
CA LEU A 67 8.94 14.85 -11.68
C LEU A 67 9.17 14.52 -13.16
N ARG A 68 9.28 13.23 -13.49
CA ARG A 68 9.39 12.75 -14.88
C ARG A 68 8.04 12.71 -15.63
N GLY A 69 6.95 13.15 -15.02
CA GLY A 69 5.62 13.17 -15.65
C GLY A 69 4.95 11.79 -15.76
N HIS A 70 5.42 10.79 -15.01
CA HIS A 70 4.84 9.44 -15.00
C HIS A 70 3.81 9.27 -13.88
N ARG A 71 3.03 8.18 -13.96
CA ARG A 71 2.00 7.85 -12.97
C ARG A 71 2.59 7.12 -11.76
N VAL A 72 2.05 7.43 -10.58
CA VAL A 72 2.21 6.65 -9.34
C VAL A 72 0.85 5.98 -9.11
N VAL A 73 0.84 4.65 -9.07
CA VAL A 73 -0.37 3.81 -8.96
C VAL A 73 -0.32 3.05 -7.64
#